data_AF-A0A2K8M5P6-F1
#
_entry.id   AF-A0A2K8M5P6-F1
#
_cell.length_a   1.000
_cell.length_b   1.000
_cell.length_c   1.000
_cell.angle_alpha   90.00
_cell.angle_beta   90.00
_cell.angle_gamma   90.00
#
_symmetry.space_group_name_H-M   'P 1'
#
loop_
_entity.id
_entity.type
_entity.pdbx_description
1 polymer ?
#
loop_
_entity_poly.entity_id
_entity_poly.type
_entity_poly.pdbx_seq_one_letter_code
_entity_poly.pdbx_strand_id
1 'polypeptide(L)' 'MFRWQQAEGKRHALDGPFAPRPGETFTALCGAEVTVARRDVPQLGGHWFDPTCPDCADEWRRQEKQARSSEERCPA' A
#
# COMPACT_ATOMS: atom_id res chain seq x y z
N MET A 1 6.62 -2.48 -6.99
CA MET A 1 5.37 -1.91 -7.54
C MET A 1 4.42 -1.70 -6.39
N PHE A 2 3.89 -0.49 -6.25
CA PHE A 2 3.01 -0.19 -5.12
C PHE A 2 1.61 -0.74 -5.34
N ARG A 3 0.95 -1.08 -4.24
CA ARG A 3 -0.45 -1.51 -4.22
C ARG A 3 -1.12 -1.06 -2.93
N TRP A 4 -2.44 -0.94 -2.98
CA TRP A 4 -3.26 -0.69 -1.80
C TRP A 4 -3.67 -2.01 -1.15
N GLN A 5 -3.75 -2.01 0.19
CA GLN A 5 -4.26 -3.10 1.01
C GLN A 5 -4.97 -2.51 2.24
N GLN A 6 -6.20 -2.93 2.52
CA GLN A 6 -6.87 -2.58 3.76
C GLN A 6 -6.32 -3.43 4.91
N ALA A 7 -6.06 -2.80 6.05
CA ALA A 7 -5.66 -3.43 7.29
C ALA A 7 -5.87 -2.43 8.44
N GLU A 8 -6.28 -2.93 9.60
CA GLU A 8 -6.33 -2.14 10.85
C GLU A 8 -7.11 -0.81 10.74
N GLY A 9 -8.23 -0.81 10.02
CA GLY A 9 -9.15 0.33 9.94
C GLY A 9 -8.73 1.41 8.93
N LYS A 10 -7.72 1.14 8.10
CA LYS A 10 -7.26 2.04 7.04
C LYS A 10 -6.87 1.27 5.79
N ARG A 11 -6.85 1.98 4.66
CA ARG A 11 -6.23 1.51 3.41
C ARG A 11 -4.79 1.97 3.35
N HIS A 12 -3.86 1.03 3.53
CA HIS A 12 -2.43 1.26 3.50
C HIS A 12 -1.86 0.96 2.11
N ALA A 13 -0.77 1.63 1.75
CA ALA A 13 0.03 1.27 0.59
C ALA A 13 1.20 0.40 1.03
N LEU A 14 1.60 -0.55 0.19
CA LEU A 14 2.83 -1.32 0.35
C LEU A 14 3.56 -1.43 -0.98
N ASP A 15 4.87 -1.67 -0.91
CA ASP A 15 5.67 -2.10 -2.06
C ASP A 15 5.77 -3.61 -2.09
N GLY A 16 5.22 -4.23 -3.13
CA GLY A 16 5.29 -5.67 -3.26
C GLY A 16 4.46 -6.20 -4.43
N PRO A 17 4.88 -7.34 -5.02
CA PRO A 17 4.17 -7.93 -6.16
C PRO A 17 2.82 -8.55 -5.75
N PHE A 18 2.65 -8.96 -4.50
CA PHE A 18 1.50 -9.74 -4.04
C PHE A 18 0.76 -9.05 -2.89
N ALA A 19 -0.55 -9.31 -2.79
CA ALA A 19 -1.34 -8.88 -1.64
C ALA A 19 -0.95 -9.77 -0.46
N PRO A 20 -0.79 -9.22 0.75
CA PRO A 20 -0.64 -10.03 1.95
C PRO A 20 -1.88 -10.90 2.15
N ARG A 21 -1.68 -12.11 2.68
CA ARG A 21 -2.76 -13.05 3.00
C ARG A 21 -3.45 -12.62 4.30
N PRO A 22 -4.70 -13.07 4.56
CA PRO A 22 -5.29 -12.90 5.88
C PRO A 22 -4.39 -13.48 6.99
N GLY A 23 -4.18 -12.71 8.05
CA GLY A 23 -3.28 -13.02 9.17
C GLY A 23 -1.82 -12.69 8.91
N GLU A 24 -1.45 -12.30 7.68
CA GLU A 24 -0.11 -11.84 7.36
C GLU A 24 0.05 -10.37 7.75
N THR A 25 1.25 -10.06 8.24
CA THR A 25 1.67 -8.72 8.61
C THR A 25 2.58 -8.15 7.52
N PHE A 26 2.43 -6.87 7.20
CA PHE A 26 3.30 -6.17 6.27
C PHE A 26 3.67 -4.78 6.76
N THR A 27 4.83 -4.28 6.31
CA THR A 27 5.23 -2.89 6.51
C THR A 27 4.61 -2.01 5.42
N ALA A 28 3.74 -1.11 5.81
CA ALA A 28 3.15 -0.11 4.94
C ALA A 28 4.17 1.00 4.58
N LEU A 29 3.91 1.75 3.50
CA LEU A 29 4.74 2.89 3.09
C LEU A 29 4.82 3.99 4.15
N CYS A 30 3.82 4.11 5.02
CA CYS A 30 3.87 5.01 6.17
C CYS A 30 4.76 4.52 7.33
N GLY A 31 5.45 3.38 7.16
CA GLY A 31 6.30 2.74 8.16
C GLY A 31 5.57 1.91 9.21
N ALA A 32 4.24 1.88 9.18
CA ALA A 32 3.45 1.08 10.12
C ALA A 32 3.51 -0.41 9.74
N GLU A 33 3.70 -1.26 10.74
CA GLU A 33 3.52 -2.71 10.61
C GLU A 33 2.06 -3.05 10.93
N VAL A 34 1.33 -3.62 9.96
CA VAL A 34 -0.11 -3.86 10.08
C VAL A 34 -0.49 -5.26 9.63
N THR A 35 -1.46 -5.89 10.30
CA THR A 35 -1.95 -7.24 9.98
C THR A 35 -3.25 -7.20 9.19
N VAL A 36 -3.31 -7.95 8.08
CA VAL A 36 -4.52 -8.06 7.26
C VAL A 36 -5.55 -8.97 7.94
N ALA A 37 -6.74 -8.45 8.25
CA ALA A 37 -7.83 -9.29 8.73
C ALA A 37 -8.57 -9.95 7.55
N ARG A 38 -9.26 -11.08 7.80
CA ARG A 38 -10.07 -11.74 6.76
C ARG A 38 -11.10 -10.80 6.13
N ARG A 39 -11.70 -9.90 6.91
CA ARG A 39 -12.68 -8.89 6.44
C ARG A 39 -12.08 -7.83 5.52
N ASP A 40 -10.76 -7.74 5.45
CA ASP A 40 -10.04 -6.80 4.60
C ASP A 40 -9.69 -7.40 3.23
N VAL A 41 -10.15 -8.63 2.95
CA VAL A 41 -9.90 -9.32 1.69
C VAL A 41 -11.22 -9.49 0.92
N PRO A 42 -11.44 -8.74 -0.18
CA PRO A 42 -12.68 -8.81 -0.95
C PRO A 42 -13.02 -10.21 -1.46
N GLN A 43 -11.99 -10.98 -1.83
CA GLN A 43 -12.15 -12.37 -2.30
C GLN A 43 -12.69 -13.32 -1.22
N LEU A 44 -12.66 -12.92 0.05
CA LEU A 44 -13.17 -13.70 1.18
C LEU A 44 -14.45 -13.11 1.78
N GLY A 45 -15.15 -12.23 1.04
CA GLY A 45 -16.35 -11.54 1.48
C GLY A 45 -16.08 -10.26 2.27
N GLY A 46 -14.84 -9.77 2.25
CA GLY A 46 -14.47 -8.48 2.85
C GLY A 46 -14.89 -7.28 2.00
N HIS A 47 -14.82 -6.08 2.59
CA HIS A 47 -15.13 -4.84 1.89
C HIS A 47 -14.09 -3.75 2.18
N TRP A 48 -13.66 -3.07 1.12
CA TRP A 48 -12.72 -1.96 1.22
C TRP A 48 -13.43 -0.62 1.42
N PHE A 49 -13.99 -0.44 2.61
CA PHE A 49 -14.67 0.80 3.01
C PHE A 49 -13.86 1.67 3.96
N ASP A 50 -12.75 1.16 4.49
CA ASP A 50 -11.92 1.95 5.38
C ASP A 50 -11.29 3.13 4.60
N PRO A 51 -11.11 4.27 5.29
CA PRO A 51 -10.49 5.45 4.70
C PRO A 51 -9.05 5.16 4.30
N THR A 52 -8.58 5.86 3.26
CA THR A 52 -7.19 5.81 2.86
C THR A 52 -6.28 6.38 3.95
N CYS A 53 -5.17 5.70 4.25
CA CYS A 53 -4.12 6.25 5.10
C CYS A 53 -3.48 7.46 4.40
N PRO A 54 -3.55 8.68 4.98
CA PRO A 54 -3.06 9.89 4.31
C PRO A 54 -1.55 9.83 4.09
N ASP A 55 -0.79 9.30 5.06
CA ASP A 55 0.66 9.18 4.97
C ASP A 55 1.10 8.23 3.85
N CYS A 56 0.40 7.10 3.70
CA CYS A 56 0.63 6.19 2.57
C CYS A 56 0.33 6.85 1.22
N ALA A 57 -0.71 7.69 1.14
CA ALA A 57 -1.06 8.40 -0.09
C ALA A 57 -0.02 9.45 -0.45
N ASP A 58 0.51 10.16 0.54
CA ASP A 58 1.57 11.14 0.33
C ASP A 58 2.88 10.49 -0.08
N GLU A 59 3.26 9.38 0.56
CA GLU A 59 4.49 8.67 0.19
C GLU A 59 4.40 8.01 -1.18
N TRP A 60 3.25 7.47 -1.57
CA TRP A 60 3.04 6.98 -2.93
C TRP A 60 3.34 8.08 -3.96
N ARG A 61 2.74 9.28 -3.78
CA ARG A 61 2.96 10.41 -4.69
C ARG A 61 4.41 10.88 -4.71
N ARG A 62 5.10 10.86 -3.56
CA ARG A 62 6.53 11.20 -3.47
C ARG A 62 7.37 10.22 -4.27
N GLN A 63 7.11 8.92 -4.15
CA GLN A 63 7.87 7.90 -4.86
C GLN A 63 7.59 7.90 -6.37
N GLU A 64 6.35 8.12 -6.81
CA GLU A 64 6.04 8.30 -8.25
C GLU A 64 6.75 9.51 -8.86
N LYS A 65 6.81 10.63 -8.12
CA LYS A 65 7.56 11.82 -8.56
C LYS A 65 9.06 11.55 -8.66
N GLN A 66 9.62 10.78 -7.72
CA GLN A 66 11.03 10.40 -7.74
C GLN A 66 11.34 9.47 -8.91
N ALA A 67 10.51 8.44 -9.14
CA ALA A 67 10.66 7.52 -10.27
C ALA A 67 10.64 8.25 -11.61
N ARG A 68 9.70 9.19 -11.80
CA ARG A 68 9.67 10.03 -13.00
C ARG A 68 10.92 10.89 -13.14
N SER A 69 11.34 11.54 -12.05
CA SER A 69 12.54 12.38 -12.08
C SER A 69 13.85 11.60 -12.26
N SER A 70 13.92 10.31 -11.91
CA SER A 70 15.09 9.48 -12.19
C SER A 70 15.14 9.07 -13.66
N GLU A 71 13.99 8.83 -14.27
CA GLU A 71 13.89 8.47 -15.69
C GLU A 71 14.32 9.63 -16.60
N GLU A 72 13.95 10.86 -16.23
CA GLU A 72 14.35 12.10 -16.93
C GLU A 72 15.85 12.44 -16.79
N ARG A 73 16.56 11.78 -15.86
CA ARG A 73 17.94 12.11 -15.49
C ARG A 73 18.98 11.14 -16.05
N CYS A 74 18.56 10.12 -16.80
CA CYS A 74 19.45 9.26 -17.59
C CYS A 74 19.72 9.90 -18.96
N PRO A 75 20.92 10.45 -19.24
CA PRO A 75 21.29 10.81 -20.59
C PRO A 75 21.53 9.53 -21.41
N ALA A 76 21.00 9.51 -22.63
CA ALA A 76 21.21 8.47 -23.63
C ALA A 76 22.67 8.44 -24.12
#